data_AF-A0A368XA49-F1
#
_entry.id   AF-A0A368XA49-F1
#
_cell.length_a   1.000
_cell.length_b   1.000
_cell.length_c   1.000
_cell.angle_alpha   90.00
_cell.angle_beta   90.00
_cell.angle_gamma   90.00
#
_symmetry.space_group_name_H-M   'P 1'
#
loop_
_entity.id
_entity.type
_entity.pdbx_description
1 polymer ?
#
loop_
_entity_poly.entity_id
_entity_poly.type
_entity_poly.pdbx_seq_one_letter_code
_entity_poly.pdbx_strand_id
1 'polypeptide(L)'
;MIILDEIVTGPARLVLPQLQVRTLELTRYSVVKIGQSVHPLRRWRKHRRSQRHKWNRMVVLYSTSSHKSVCAVERALISTLKEMKPSACRNIAPGGEGVNNPSSYNRFYIYALVGSKRSQV
;
A
#
# COMPACT_ATOMS: atom_id res chain seq x y z
N MET A 1 -7.79 11.25 4.67
CA MET A 1 -8.83 10.84 3.68
C MET A 1 -8.50 9.46 3.15
N ILE A 2 -9.49 8.58 2.97
CA ILE A 2 -9.28 7.33 2.21
C ILE A 2 -9.78 7.56 0.79
N ILE A 3 -9.04 7.09 -0.20
CA ILE A 3 -9.46 7.15 -1.61
C ILE A 3 -9.58 5.71 -2.09
N LEU A 4 -10.76 5.38 -2.57
CA LEU A 4 -11.13 4.07 -3.11
C LEU A 4 -11.28 4.09 -4.63
N ASP A 5 -10.92 5.20 -5.28
CA ASP A 5 -11.10 5.36 -6.72
C ASP A 5 -10.19 4.38 -7.47
N GLU A 6 -10.80 3.60 -8.36
CA GLU A 6 -10.17 2.64 -9.27
C GLU A 6 -9.28 1.58 -8.61
N ILE A 7 -9.80 0.87 -7.61
CA ILE A 7 -9.11 -0.31 -7.07
C ILE A 7 -8.91 -1.33 -8.19
N VAL A 8 -7.66 -1.64 -8.50
CA VAL A 8 -7.32 -2.62 -9.52
C VAL A 8 -7.69 -4.02 -9.02
N THR A 9 -8.23 -4.85 -9.91
CA THR A 9 -8.58 -6.25 -9.64
C THR A 9 -8.05 -7.14 -10.75
N GLY A 10 -7.71 -8.38 -10.44
CA GLY A 10 -7.27 -9.37 -11.44
C GLY A 10 -6.07 -10.18 -10.97
N PRO A 11 -5.54 -11.08 -11.82
CA PRO A 11 -4.35 -11.86 -11.49
C PRO A 11 -3.13 -10.97 -11.26
N ALA A 12 -2.43 -11.17 -10.14
CA ALA A 12 -1.28 -10.35 -9.72
C ALA A 12 -0.27 -10.09 -10.85
N ARG A 13 0.08 -11.12 -11.63
CA ARG A 13 1.05 -11.02 -12.74
C ARG A 13 0.64 -10.05 -13.84
N LEU A 14 -0.67 -9.88 -14.08
CA LEU A 14 -1.19 -9.02 -15.15
C LEU A 14 -1.30 -7.57 -14.70
N VAL A 15 -1.59 -7.35 -13.42
CA VAL A 15 -1.84 -6.01 -12.87
C VAL A 15 -0.60 -5.37 -12.25
N LEU A 16 0.44 -6.14 -11.96
CA LEU A 16 1.64 -5.65 -11.27
C LEU A 16 2.33 -4.46 -11.97
N PRO A 17 2.53 -4.46 -13.31
CA PRO A 17 3.14 -3.31 -13.99
C PRO A 17 2.35 -2.00 -13.78
N GLN A 18 1.03 -2.06 -13.91
CA GLN A 18 0.15 -0.92 -13.65
C GLN A 18 0.23 -0.46 -12.18
N LEU A 19 0.27 -1.40 -11.24
CA LEU A 19 0.38 -1.10 -9.82
C LEU A 19 1.73 -0.46 -9.47
N GLN A 20 2.82 -0.87 -10.13
CA GLN A 20 4.14 -0.27 -9.97
C GLN A 20 4.14 1.19 -10.43
N VAL A 21 3.59 1.48 -11.61
CA VAL A 21 3.45 2.86 -12.12
C VAL A 21 2.67 3.73 -11.13
N ARG A 22 1.47 3.28 -10.72
CA ARG A 22 0.64 3.99 -9.73
C ARG A 22 1.38 4.22 -8.41
N THR A 23 2.17 3.23 -7.97
CA THR A 23 2.95 3.35 -6.74
C THR A 23 4.06 4.39 -6.87
N LEU A 24 4.71 4.48 -8.03
CA LEU A 24 5.74 5.50 -8.29
C LEU A 24 5.16 6.91 -8.39
N GLU A 25 3.96 7.08 -8.96
CA GLU A 25 3.26 8.37 -8.98
C GLU A 25 2.97 8.92 -7.57
N LEU A 26 2.78 8.03 -6.59
CA LEU A 26 2.63 8.41 -5.19
C LEU A 26 3.91 8.98 -4.57
N THR A 27 5.06 8.91 -5.24
CA THR A 27 6.31 9.51 -4.75
C THR A 27 6.36 11.04 -4.91
N ARG A 28 5.33 11.64 -5.51
CA ARG A 28 5.04 13.09 -5.38
C ARG A 28 4.75 13.52 -3.94
N TYR A 29 4.44 12.56 -3.06
CA TYR A 29 4.35 12.77 -1.62
C TYR A 29 5.72 12.53 -0.96
N SER A 30 5.97 13.20 0.17
CA SER A 30 7.26 13.15 0.86
C SER A 30 7.62 11.76 1.38
N VAL A 31 6.60 10.98 1.74
CA VAL A 31 6.72 9.63 2.27
C VAL A 31 5.60 8.74 1.75
N VAL A 32 5.93 7.48 1.47
CA VAL A 32 5.03 6.42 1.02
C VAL A 32 5.30 5.16 1.83
N LYS A 33 4.23 4.50 2.30
CA LYS A 33 4.28 3.17 2.90
C LYS A 33 3.23 2.27 2.29
N ILE A 34 3.67 1.14 1.74
CA ILE A 34 2.79 0.08 1.24
C ILE A 34 2.42 -0.84 2.40
N GLY A 35 1.18 -1.32 2.39
CA GLY A 35 0.77 -2.37 3.31
C GLY A 35 -0.45 -3.12 2.81
N GLN A 36 -0.70 -4.26 3.44
CA GLN A 36 -1.91 -5.05 3.22
C GLN A 36 -2.93 -4.94 4.36
N SER A 37 -4.21 -5.16 4.04
CA SER A 37 -5.30 -5.28 5.03
C SER A 37 -6.50 -6.02 4.45
N VAL A 38 -7.31 -6.61 5.33
CA VAL A 38 -8.68 -7.08 5.02
C VAL A 38 -9.76 -6.02 5.33
N HIS A 39 -9.39 -4.99 6.10
CA HIS A 39 -10.27 -3.87 6.46
C HIS A 39 -9.52 -2.52 6.34
N PRO A 40 -9.37 -1.98 5.12
CA PRO A 40 -8.61 -0.74 4.87
C PRO A 40 -9.03 0.43 5.76
N LEU A 41 -10.33 0.64 5.96
CA LEU A 41 -10.86 1.69 6.83
C LEU A 41 -10.39 1.54 8.29
N ARG A 42 -10.45 0.32 8.85
CA ARG A 42 -9.98 0.04 10.21
C ARG A 42 -8.47 0.27 10.29
N ARG A 43 -7.71 -0.15 9.28
CA ARG A 43 -6.26 0.04 9.21
C ARG A 43 -5.88 1.52 9.09
N TRP A 44 -6.62 2.31 8.32
CA TRP A 44 -6.46 3.76 8.25
C TRP A 44 -6.67 4.43 9.61
N ARG A 45 -7.77 4.09 10.31
CA ARG A 45 -8.04 4.64 11.65
C ARG A 45 -6.92 4.30 12.64
N LYS A 46 -6.34 3.09 12.58
CA LYS A 46 -5.17 2.72 13.40
C LYS A 46 -3.95 3.61 13.09
N HIS A 47 -3.60 3.77 11.82
CA HIS A 47 -2.45 4.58 11.41
C HIS A 47 -2.63 6.07 11.71
N ARG A 48 -3.85 6.60 11.58
CA ARG A 48 -4.14 8.00 11.91
C ARG A 48 -4.00 8.30 13.40
N ARG A 49 -4.23 7.30 14.27
CA ARG A 49 -4.05 7.42 15.73
C ARG A 49 -2.59 7.24 16.18
N SER A 50 -1.75 6.66 15.33
CA SER A 50 -0.32 6.50 15.60
C SER A 50 0.39 7.86 15.49
N GLN A 51 1.13 8.25 16.53
CA GLN A 51 1.91 9.50 16.53
C GLN A 51 3.22 9.40 15.73
N ARG A 52 3.59 8.21 15.24
CA ARG A 52 4.92 7.96 14.67
C ARG A 52 5.15 8.66 13.32
N HIS A 53 4.09 8.86 12.53
CA HIS A 53 4.15 9.55 11.24
C HIS A 53 2.83 10.28 10.97
N LYS A 54 2.90 11.53 10.48
CA LYS A 54 1.73 12.27 10.01
C LYS A 54 1.31 11.76 8.63
N TRP A 55 0.48 10.72 8.61
CA TRP A 55 -0.13 10.22 7.39
C TRP A 55 -1.31 11.12 6.99
N ASN A 56 -1.33 11.59 5.74
CA ASN A 56 -2.39 12.48 5.26
C ASN A 56 -3.54 11.70 4.61
N ARG A 57 -3.20 10.64 3.86
CA ARG A 57 -4.18 9.82 3.15
C ARG A 57 -3.75 8.37 3.03
N MET A 58 -4.76 7.51 2.82
CA MET A 58 -4.61 6.13 2.39
C MET A 58 -5.23 5.99 0.99
N VAL A 59 -4.50 5.36 0.08
CA VAL A 59 -4.97 5.02 -1.27
C VAL A 59 -5.03 3.50 -1.36
N VAL A 60 -6.20 2.95 -1.64
CA VAL A 60 -6.32 1.50 -1.88
C VAL A 60 -6.00 1.24 -3.35
N LEU A 61 -5.04 0.35 -3.61
CA LEU A 61 -4.47 0.16 -4.96
C LEU A 61 -4.98 -1.12 -5.64
N TYR A 62 -5.11 -2.20 -4.88
CA TYR A 62 -5.38 -3.53 -5.41
C TYR A 62 -6.26 -4.34 -4.47
N SER A 63 -7.13 -5.18 -5.02
CA SER A 63 -7.86 -6.18 -4.24
C SER A 63 -7.83 -7.56 -4.89
N THR A 64 -7.83 -8.60 -4.05
CA THR A 64 -7.77 -10.00 -4.47
C THR A 64 -8.39 -10.91 -3.41
N SER A 65 -8.87 -12.09 -3.81
CA SER A 65 -9.27 -13.16 -2.90
C SER A 65 -8.11 -14.06 -2.47
N SER A 66 -6.91 -13.87 -3.04
CA SER A 66 -5.76 -14.74 -2.79
C SER A 66 -4.75 -14.11 -1.83
N HIS A 67 -4.57 -14.71 -0.66
CA HIS A 67 -3.54 -14.30 0.30
C HIS A 67 -2.12 -14.34 -0.29
N LYS A 68 -1.82 -15.38 -1.09
CA LYS A 68 -0.54 -15.50 -1.80
C LYS A 68 -0.34 -14.31 -2.75
N SER A 69 -1.38 -13.92 -3.49
CA SER A 69 -1.31 -12.83 -4.45
C SER A 69 -1.12 -11.48 -3.77
N VAL A 70 -1.84 -11.19 -2.67
CA VAL A 70 -1.67 -9.92 -1.94
C VAL A 70 -0.25 -9.81 -1.37
N CYS A 71 0.29 -10.89 -0.78
CA CYS A 71 1.67 -10.90 -0.27
C CYS A 71 2.72 -10.71 -1.37
N ALA A 72 2.52 -11.35 -2.53
CA ALA A 72 3.42 -11.20 -3.67
C ALA A 72 3.42 -9.76 -4.22
N VAL A 73 2.23 -9.16 -4.39
CA VAL A 73 2.09 -7.77 -4.85
C VAL A 73 2.68 -6.80 -3.83
N GLU A 74 2.41 -6.97 -2.52
CA GLU A 74 2.99 -6.12 -1.47
C GLU A 74 4.52 -6.11 -1.56
N ARG A 75 5.14 -7.30 -1.63
CA ARG A 75 6.59 -7.45 -1.72
C ARG A 75 7.15 -6.76 -2.97
N ALA A 76 6.53 -6.97 -4.12
CA ALA A 76 6.98 -6.39 -5.38
C ALA A 76 6.93 -4.85 -5.35
N LEU A 77 5.81 -4.26 -4.88
CA LEU A 77 5.67 -2.81 -4.81
C LEU A 77 6.64 -2.17 -3.81
N ILE A 78 6.92 -2.85 -2.68
CA ILE A 78 7.94 -2.39 -1.73
C ILE A 78 9.33 -2.43 -2.36
N SER A 79 9.67 -3.50 -3.09
CA SER A 79 10.95 -3.61 -3.80
C SER A 79 11.11 -2.47 -4.79
N THR A 80 10.11 -2.26 -5.66
CA THR A 80 10.09 -1.18 -6.63
C THR A 80 10.27 0.20 -5.99
N LEU A 81 9.60 0.48 -4.86
CA LEU A 81 9.79 1.75 -4.16
C LEU A 81 11.19 1.91 -3.57
N LYS A 82 11.74 0.85 -2.98
CA LYS A 82 13.09 0.88 -2.40
C LYS A 82 14.15 1.09 -3.46
N GLU A 83 14.02 0.44 -4.62
CA GLU A 83 14.96 0.54 -5.72
C GLU A 83 14.85 1.91 -6.43
N MET A 84 13.64 2.32 -6.80
CA MET A 84 13.44 3.49 -7.67
C MET A 84 13.37 4.81 -6.92
N LYS A 85 12.86 4.82 -5.68
CA LYS A 85 12.60 6.03 -4.87
C LYS A 85 12.87 5.80 -3.38
N PRO A 86 14.10 5.41 -2.98
CA PRO A 86 14.42 5.03 -1.61
C PRO A 86 14.09 6.11 -0.57
N SER A 87 14.31 7.39 -0.89
CA SER A 87 14.04 8.52 0.01
C SER A 87 12.57 8.70 0.37
N ALA A 88 11.64 8.19 -0.45
CA ALA A 88 10.21 8.23 -0.18
C ALA A 88 9.72 6.98 0.57
N CYS A 89 10.42 5.85 0.51
CA CYS A 89 9.96 4.58 1.04
C CYS A 89 10.09 4.50 2.57
N ARG A 90 8.99 4.23 3.27
CA ARG A 90 8.96 4.04 4.74
C ARG A 90 8.69 2.59 5.17
N ASN A 91 8.74 1.66 4.23
CA ASN A 91 8.71 0.23 4.56
C ASN A 91 10.09 -0.21 5.05
N ILE A 92 10.18 -0.64 6.32
CA ILE A 92 11.39 -1.25 6.88
C ILE A 92 11.63 -2.61 6.20
N ALA A 93 10.61 -3.46 6.16
CA ALA A 93 10.62 -4.76 5.50
C ALA A 93 9.29 -5.01 4.78
N PRO A 94 9.25 -5.90 3.77
CA PRO A 94 8.00 -6.47 3.26
C PRO A 94 7.34 -7.38 4.30
N GLY A 95 6.00 -7.51 4.28
CA GLY A 95 5.29 -8.40 5.19
C GLY A 95 5.34 -7.97 6.66
N GLY A 96 4.80 -6.80 6.99
CA GLY A 96 4.66 -6.32 8.39
C GLY A 96 3.72 -7.20 9.25
N GLU A 97 2.94 -6.62 10.17
CA GLU A 97 1.99 -7.33 11.08
C GLU A 97 0.97 -8.30 10.40
N GLY A 98 1.00 -8.45 9.08
CA GLY A 98 0.28 -9.50 8.37
C GLY A 98 -1.24 -9.38 8.49
N VAL A 99 -1.93 -10.29 7.82
CA VAL A 99 -3.32 -10.58 8.15
C VAL A 99 -3.30 -11.79 9.07
N ASN A 100 -3.66 -11.58 10.34
CA ASN A 100 -3.82 -12.69 11.29
C ASN A 100 -4.95 -13.59 10.80
N ASN A 101 -4.68 -14.88 10.66
CA ASN A 101 -5.60 -15.91 10.18
C ASN A 101 -6.22 -15.61 8.80
N PRO A 102 -5.43 -15.70 7.71
CA PRO A 102 -5.91 -15.34 6.36
C PRO A 102 -7.08 -16.22 5.87
N SER A 103 -7.25 -17.44 6.38
CA SER A 103 -8.36 -18.34 6.01
C SER A 103 -9.73 -17.83 6.43
N SER A 104 -9.81 -16.88 7.37
CA SER A 104 -11.06 -16.25 7.81
C SER A 104 -11.57 -15.15 6.88
N TYR A 105 -10.84 -14.85 5.79
CA TYR A 105 -11.17 -13.71 4.92
C TYR A 105 -11.15 -14.11 3.44
N ASN A 106 -12.19 -13.65 2.72
CA ASN A 106 -12.34 -13.89 1.28
C ASN A 106 -11.78 -12.75 0.41
N ARG A 107 -11.28 -11.68 1.04
CA ARG A 107 -10.78 -10.52 0.32
C ARG A 107 -9.66 -9.81 1.08
N PHE A 108 -8.63 -9.47 0.33
CA PHE A 108 -7.43 -8.78 0.76
C PHE A 108 -7.21 -7.55 -0.10
N TYR A 109 -6.60 -6.52 0.48
CA TYR A 109 -6.34 -5.25 -0.16
C TYR A 109 -4.90 -4.82 0.02
N ILE A 110 -4.32 -4.22 -1.01
CA ILE A 110 -3.10 -3.41 -0.91
C ILE A 110 -3.51 -1.95 -0.79
N TYR A 111 -2.84 -1.24 0.10
CA TYR A 111 -2.94 0.20 0.21
C TYR A 111 -1.56 0.86 0.27
N ALA A 112 -1.54 2.14 -0.07
CA ALA A 112 -0.43 3.05 0.19
C ALA A 112 -0.87 4.13 1.19
N LEU A 113 -0.13 4.29 2.28
CA LEU A 113 -0.18 5.49 3.12
C LEU A 113 0.79 6.51 2.55
N VAL A 114 0.35 7.77 2.44
CA VAL A 114 1.21 8.85 1.99
C VAL A 114 1.13 10.05 2.94
N GLY A 115 2.27 10.75 3.09
CA GLY A 115 2.39 11.95 3.91
C GLY A 115 2.04 13.23 3.15
N SER A 116 2.67 14.34 3.54
CA SER A 116 2.53 15.64 2.86
C SER A 116 2.98 15.59 1.41
N LYS A 117 2.34 16.39 0.55
CA LYS A 117 2.88 16.63 -0.79
C LYS A 117 4.28 17.22 -0.64
N ARG A 118 5.23 16.83 -1.49
CA ARG A 118 6.49 17.56 -1.59
C ARG A 118 6.18 18.95 -2.11
N SER A 119 6.72 19.98 -1.48
CA SER A 119 6.78 21.30 -2.09
C SER A 119 7.59 21.15 -3.37
N GLN A 120 7.01 21.54 -4.51
CA GLN A 120 7.80 21.71 -5.72
C GLN A 120 8.69 22.93 -5.46
N VAL A 121 9.99 22.69 -5.41
CA VAL A 121 11.00 23.75 -5.48
C VAL A 121 11.21 24.06 -6.95
#